data_AF-A0A0M0BWB1-F1
#
_entry.id   AF-A0A0M0BWB1-F1
#
_cell.length_a   1.000
_cell.length_b   1.000
_cell.length_c   1.000
_cell.angle_alpha   90.00
_cell.angle_beta   90.00
_cell.angle_gamma   90.00
#
_symmetry.space_group_name_H-M   'P 1'
#
loop_
_entity.id
_entity.type
_entity.pdbx_description
1 polymer ?
#
loop_
_entity_poly.entity_id
_entity_poly.type
_entity_poly.pdbx_seq_one_letter_code
_entity_poly.pdbx_strand_id
1 'polypeptide(L)'
;FGNYPLNGYRTCYTRQRKKAARKLGNPRLLQITFHTFRHWKATMEYHKTKDILHVMRILGHKNIKNTLVYTQLIEFKEDEFVCKAAKTVKEAMELIENSFEFVCAFDNVKMFRKRK
;
A
#
# COMPACT_ATOMS: atom_id res chain seq x y z
N PHE A 1 25.95 5.93 -7.47
CA PHE A 1 25.76 4.74 -6.62
C PHE A 1 26.63 3.62 -7.18
N GLY A 2 27.84 3.29 -6.74
CA GLY A 2 28.69 3.60 -5.59
C GLY A 2 29.49 2.31 -5.36
N ASN A 3 30.82 2.32 -5.56
CA ASN A 3 31.73 1.15 -5.57
C ASN A 3 31.83 0.37 -4.23
N TYR A 4 30.82 0.48 -3.37
CA TYR A 4 30.79 -0.18 -2.08
C TYR A 4 30.33 -1.63 -2.24
N PRO A 5 31.00 -2.59 -1.59
CA PRO A 5 30.64 -4.00 -1.73
C PRO A 5 29.23 -4.26 -1.21
N LEU A 6 28.47 -5.10 -1.92
CA LEU A 6 27.10 -5.49 -1.56
C LEU A 6 26.98 -6.00 -0.11
N ASN A 7 28.03 -6.69 0.37
CA ASN A 7 28.12 -7.18 1.75
C ASN A 7 28.13 -6.06 2.80
N GLY A 8 28.71 -4.91 2.48
CA GLY A 8 28.75 -3.76 3.38
C GLY A 8 27.35 -3.18 3.60
N TYR A 9 26.56 -3.02 2.54
CA TYR A 9 25.16 -2.56 2.64
C TYR A 9 24.31 -3.48 3.51
N ARG A 10 24.47 -4.80 3.34
CA ARG A 10 23.79 -5.80 4.18
C ARG A 10 24.19 -5.70 5.65
N THR A 11 25.47 -5.46 5.93
CA THR A 11 26.00 -5.37 7.28
C THR A 11 25.47 -4.14 8.00
N CYS A 12 25.53 -2.97 7.37
CA CYS A 12 25.00 -1.72 7.90
C CYS A 12 23.50 -1.83 8.20
N TYR A 13 22.72 -2.35 7.24
CA TYR A 13 21.28 -2.59 7.44
C TYR A 13 21.01 -3.54 8.62
N THR A 14 21.74 -4.65 8.71
CA THR A 14 21.56 -5.63 9.78
C THR A 14 21.85 -5.03 11.16
N ARG A 15 22.89 -4.20 11.29
CA ARG A 15 23.23 -3.50 12.54
C ARG A 15 22.11 -2.54 12.95
N GLN A 16 21.63 -1.71 12.03
CA GLN A 16 20.55 -0.76 12.30
C GLN A 16 19.24 -1.46 12.66
N ARG A 17 18.88 -2.53 11.93
CA ARG A 17 17.71 -3.37 12.22
C ARG A 17 17.76 -3.97 13.63
N LYS A 18 18.91 -4.52 14.05
CA LYS A 18 19.12 -5.04 15.41
C LYS A 18 18.98 -3.94 16.47
N LYS A 19 19.51 -2.74 16.21
CA LYS A 19 19.38 -1.59 17.11
C LYS A 19 17.92 -1.15 17.26
N ALA A 20 17.18 -1.08 16.16
CA ALA A 20 15.75 -0.75 16.16
C ALA A 20 14.92 -1.79 16.90
N ALA A 21 15.15 -3.08 16.66
CA ALA A 21 14.49 -4.19 17.36
C ALA A 21 14.68 -4.10 18.88
N ARG A 22 15.91 -3.81 19.33
CA ARG A 22 16.22 -3.62 20.76
C ARG A 22 15.55 -2.38 21.34
N LYS A 23 15.59 -1.25 20.62
CA LYS A 23 15.00 0.02 21.07
C LYS A 23 13.49 -0.06 21.24
N LEU A 24 12.80 -0.77 20.35
CA LEU A 24 11.34 -0.89 20.32
C LEU A 24 10.81 -2.13 21.05
N GLY A 25 11.69 -3.00 21.57
CA GLY A 25 11.30 -4.27 22.19
C GLY A 25 10.58 -5.25 21.25
N ASN A 26 10.70 -5.06 19.92
CA ASN A 26 9.95 -5.84 18.93
C ASN A 26 10.87 -6.77 18.13
N PRO A 27 10.87 -8.09 18.41
CA PRO A 27 11.72 -9.05 17.71
C PRO A 27 11.32 -9.28 16.26
N ARG A 28 10.08 -8.97 15.85
CA ARG A 28 9.60 -9.14 14.47
C ARG A 28 10.39 -8.31 13.47
N LEU A 29 10.95 -7.18 13.90
CA LEU A 29 11.81 -6.34 13.06
C LEU A 29 13.04 -7.09 12.52
N LEU A 30 13.49 -8.17 13.19
CA LEU A 30 14.61 -8.99 12.72
C LEU A 30 14.26 -9.81 11.48
N GLN A 31 12.97 -10.06 11.22
CA GLN A 31 12.50 -10.79 10.04
C GLN A 31 12.46 -9.92 8.78
N ILE A 32 12.48 -8.59 8.92
CA ILE A 32 12.40 -7.66 7.77
C ILE A 32 13.74 -7.61 7.05
N THR A 33 13.81 -8.13 5.83
CA THR A 33 15.02 -8.16 4.98
C THR A 33 14.84 -7.30 3.74
N PHE A 34 15.90 -7.15 2.93
CA PHE A 34 15.77 -6.52 1.61
C PHE A 34 14.80 -7.25 0.68
N HIS A 35 14.66 -8.57 0.82
CA HIS A 35 13.63 -9.33 0.10
C HIS A 35 12.23 -8.90 0.54
N THR A 36 12.01 -8.68 1.83
CA THR A 36 10.73 -8.17 2.35
C THR A 36 10.38 -6.81 1.73
N PHE A 37 11.34 -5.88 1.63
CA PHE A 37 11.09 -4.59 0.97
C PHE A 37 10.79 -4.72 -0.52
N ARG A 38 11.50 -5.61 -1.22
CA ARG A 38 11.24 -5.91 -2.63
C ARG A 38 9.83 -6.46 -2.82
N HIS A 39 9.43 -7.44 -2.02
CA HIS A 39 8.10 -8.02 -2.05
C HIS A 39 7.03 -6.97 -1.75
N TRP A 40 7.22 -6.17 -0.69
CA TRP A 40 6.31 -5.08 -0.34
C TRP A 40 6.12 -4.08 -1.48
N LYS A 41 7.22 -3.63 -2.11
CA LYS A 41 7.14 -2.70 -3.25
C LYS A 41 6.40 -3.32 -4.44
N ALA A 42 6.65 -4.60 -4.73
CA ALA A 42 5.99 -5.32 -5.81
C ALA A 42 4.48 -5.43 -5.59
N THR A 43 4.06 -5.86 -4.40
CA THR A 43 2.66 -5.99 -4.00
C THR A 43 1.95 -4.63 -4.03
N MET A 44 2.56 -3.57 -3.50
CA MET A 44 1.98 -2.23 -3.49
C MET A 44 1.89 -1.59 -4.89
N GLU A 45 2.88 -1.82 -5.74
CA GLU A 45 2.86 -1.33 -7.12
C GLU A 45 1.77 -2.04 -7.92
N TYR A 46 1.67 -3.37 -7.79
CA TYR A 46 0.57 -4.14 -8.38
C TYR A 46 -0.78 -3.69 -7.85
N HIS A 47 -0.88 -3.38 -6.54
CA HIS A 47 -2.11 -2.85 -5.95
C HIS A 47 -2.54 -1.52 -6.60
N LYS A 48 -1.58 -0.61 -6.84
CA LYS A 48 -1.83 0.72 -7.42
C LYS A 48 -2.19 0.67 -8.89
N THR A 49 -1.45 -0.10 -9.69
CA THR A 49 -1.60 -0.07 -11.16
C THR A 49 -2.47 -1.20 -11.70
N LYS A 50 -2.63 -2.29 -10.95
CA LYS A 50 -3.20 -3.58 -11.40
C LYS A 50 -2.52 -4.17 -12.65
N ASP A 51 -1.37 -3.63 -13.05
CA ASP A 51 -0.60 -4.05 -14.22
C ASP A 51 0.62 -4.86 -13.79
N ILE A 52 0.58 -6.17 -14.01
CA ILE A 52 1.65 -7.08 -13.65
C ILE A 52 2.89 -6.94 -14.55
N LEU A 53 2.73 -6.48 -15.79
CA LEU A 53 3.85 -6.25 -16.73
C LEU A 53 4.63 -5.00 -16.33
N HIS A 54 3.95 -3.97 -15.85
CA HIS A 54 4.58 -2.81 -15.22
C HIS A 54 5.43 -3.21 -14.00
N VAL A 55 4.89 -4.05 -13.11
CA VAL A 55 5.62 -4.55 -11.93
C VAL A 55 6.82 -5.40 -12.34
N MET A 56 6.68 -6.25 -13.37
CA MET A 56 7.77 -7.04 -13.92
C MET A 56 8.93 -6.15 -14.41
N ARG A 57 8.62 -5.04 -15.10
CA ARG A 57 9.62 -4.06 -15.57
C ARG A 57 10.32 -3.36 -14.41
N ILE A 58 9.57 -2.90 -13.40
CA ILE A 58 10.13 -2.25 -12.20
C ILE A 58 11.07 -3.18 -11.44
N LEU A 59 10.70 -4.45 -11.31
CA LEU A 59 11.52 -5.45 -10.60
C LEU A 59 12.69 -5.95 -11.43
N GLY A 60 12.71 -5.73 -12.75
CA GLY A 60 13.71 -6.29 -13.66
C GLY A 60 13.63 -7.81 -13.77
N HIS A 61 12.43 -8.40 -13.63
CA HIS A 61 12.25 -9.84 -13.77
C HIS A 61 12.29 -10.22 -15.26
N LYS A 62 13.12 -11.21 -15.61
CA LYS A 62 13.15 -11.78 -16.97
C LYS A 62 11.96 -12.71 -17.26
N ASN A 63 11.44 -13.38 -16.23
CA ASN A 63 10.34 -14.34 -16.35
C ASN A 63 9.14 -13.86 -15.52
N ILE A 64 7.98 -13.77 -16.15
CA ILE A 64 6.72 -13.35 -15.53
C ILE A 64 6.28 -14.28 -14.39
N LYS A 65 6.62 -15.57 -14.45
CA LYS A 65 6.29 -16.54 -13.39
C LYS A 65 6.80 -16.10 -12.00
N ASN A 66 7.96 -15.44 -11.96
CA ASN A 66 8.53 -14.91 -10.72
C ASN A 66 7.76 -13.71 -10.15
N THR A 67 7.02 -13.00 -11.00
CA THR A 67 6.20 -11.85 -10.63
C THR A 67 4.79 -12.26 -10.23
N LEU A 68 4.27 -13.36 -10.79
CA LEU A 68 2.94 -13.87 -10.47
C LEU A 68 2.77 -14.25 -8.99
N VAL A 69 3.86 -14.56 -8.28
CA VAL A 69 3.83 -14.80 -6.82
C VAL A 69 3.20 -13.62 -6.05
N TYR A 70 3.25 -12.39 -6.59
CA TYR A 70 2.69 -11.21 -5.94
C TYR A 70 1.19 -11.04 -6.10
N THR A 71 0.56 -11.72 -7.05
CA THR A 71 -0.88 -11.57 -7.31
C THR A 71 -1.73 -12.29 -6.26
N GLN A 72 -1.19 -13.37 -5.69
CA GLN A 72 -1.88 -14.22 -4.70
C GLN A 72 -1.89 -13.64 -3.28
N LEU A 73 -1.01 -12.67 -2.99
CA LEU A 73 -0.84 -12.10 -1.64
C LEU A 73 -1.76 -10.92 -1.35
N ILE A 74 -2.60 -10.53 -2.31
CA ILE A 74 -3.54 -9.43 -2.19
C ILE A 74 -4.93 -10.03 -2.12
N GLU A 75 -5.39 -10.41 -0.92
CA GLU A 75 -6.83 -10.46 -0.68
C GLU A 75 -7.33 -9.02 -0.81
N PHE A 76 -8.02 -8.77 -1.92
CA PHE A 76 -8.64 -7.48 -2.20
C PHE A 76 -9.77 -7.25 -1.19
N LYS A 77 -9.45 -6.64 -0.05
CA LYS A 77 -10.35 -5.62 0.45
C LYS A 77 -10.08 -4.41 -0.41
N GLU A 78 -10.78 -4.32 -1.55
CA GLU A 78 -11.07 -3.00 -2.06
C GLU A 78 -11.62 -2.23 -0.86
N ASP A 79 -11.07 -1.06 -0.56
CA ASP A 79 -11.70 -0.15 0.40
C ASP A 79 -13.10 0.09 -0.19
N GLU A 80 -14.09 -0.71 0.21
CA GLU A 80 -15.45 -0.63 -0.30
C GLU A 80 -15.99 0.71 0.19
N PHE A 81 -15.89 1.73 -0.64
CA PHE A 81 -16.44 3.02 -0.28
C PHE A 81 -17.96 2.90 -0.35
N VAL A 82 -18.63 3.16 0.77
CA VAL A 82 -20.08 3.39 0.73
C VAL A 82 -20.28 4.80 0.20
N CYS A 83 -20.75 4.90 -1.04
CA CYS A 83 -21.10 6.17 -1.67
C CYS A 83 -22.58 6.46 -1.41
N LYS A 84 -22.87 7.66 -0.89
CA LYS A 84 -24.24 8.17 -0.74
C LYS A 84 -24.37 9.55 -1.38
N ALA A 85 -25.53 9.81 -1.97
CA ALA A 85 -25.86 11.07 -2.61
C ALA A 85 -26.93 11.80 -1.78
N ALA A 86 -26.76 13.10 -1.57
CA ALA A 86 -27.73 13.95 -0.89
C ALA A 86 -28.18 15.08 -1.81
N LYS A 87 -29.48 15.33 -1.84
CA LYS A 87 -30.09 16.45 -2.59
C LYS A 87 -30.43 17.61 -1.67
N THR A 88 -30.68 17.34 -0.39
CA THR A 88 -31.09 18.34 0.59
C THR A 88 -30.00 18.63 1.62
N VAL A 89 -30.07 19.82 2.23
CA VAL A 89 -29.12 20.22 3.29
C VAL A 89 -29.24 19.32 4.52
N LYS A 90 -30.44 18.84 4.84
CA LYS A 90 -30.68 17.92 5.97
C LYS A 90 -29.98 16.57 5.77
N GLU A 91 -30.15 15.96 4.60
CA GLU A 91 -29.46 14.69 4.25
C GLU A 91 -27.94 14.85 4.26
N ALA A 92 -27.41 15.99 3.78
CA ALA A 92 -25.98 16.26 3.82
C ALA A 92 -25.45 16.38 5.25
N MET A 93 -26.20 17.02 6.16
CA MET A 93 -25.82 17.15 7.56
C MET A 93 -25.77 15.78 8.26
N GLU A 94 -26.76 14.92 8.01
CA GLU A 94 -26.79 13.55 8.54
C GLU A 94 -25.63 12.68 8.02
N LEU A 95 -25.23 12.85 6.76
CA LEU A 95 -24.06 12.16 6.21
C LEU A 95 -22.74 12.65 6.82
N ILE A 96 -22.62 13.96 7.11
CA ILE A 96 -21.46 14.53 7.78
C ILE A 96 -21.36 14.03 9.22
N GLU A 97 -22.47 14.00 9.96
CA GLU A 97 -22.53 13.43 11.32
C GLU A 97 -22.11 11.95 11.32
N ASN A 98 -22.49 11.20 10.29
CA ASN A 98 -22.10 9.80 10.10
C ASN A 98 -20.64 9.62 9.58
N SER A 99 -19.82 10.68 9.59
CA SER A 99 -18.42 10.66 9.18
C SER A 99 -18.19 10.32 7.70
N PHE A 100 -19.11 10.71 6.82
CA PHE A 100 -18.84 10.65 5.38
C PHE A 100 -18.08 11.90 4.92
N GLU A 101 -17.08 11.71 4.05
CA GLU A 101 -16.33 12.78 3.42
C GLU A 101 -17.06 13.27 2.16
N PHE A 102 -17.16 14.60 1.99
CA PHE A 102 -17.65 15.21 0.76
C PHE A 102 -16.64 15.02 -0.38
N VAL A 103 -17.10 14.54 -1.53
CA VAL A 103 -16.23 14.26 -2.69
C VAL A 103 -16.44 15.30 -3.78
N CYS A 104 -17.67 15.44 -4.27
CA CYS A 104 -17.98 16.29 -5.42
C CYS A 104 -19.47 16.67 -5.44
N ALA A 105 -19.79 17.80 -6.06
CA ALA A 105 -21.15 18.17 -6.41
C ALA A 105 -21.34 18.06 -7.93
N PHE A 106 -22.36 17.32 -8.36
CA PHE A 106 -22.71 17.15 -9.77
C PHE A 106 -24.22 17.29 -9.91
N ASP A 107 -24.70 18.14 -10.83
CA ASP A 107 -26.13 18.37 -11.10
C ASP A 107 -26.98 18.63 -9.84
N ASN A 108 -26.57 19.58 -8.99
CA ASN A 108 -27.22 19.91 -7.70
C ASN A 108 -27.29 18.77 -6.67
N VAL A 109 -26.58 17.66 -6.90
CA VAL A 109 -26.46 16.54 -5.96
C VAL A 109 -25.07 16.53 -5.34
N LYS A 110 -24.98 16.46 -4.01
CA LYS A 110 -23.71 16.34 -3.28
C LYS A 110 -23.39 14.86 -3.02
N MET A 111 -22.21 14.41 -3.43
CA MET A 111 -21.75 13.03 -3.23
C MET A 111 -20.81 12.94 -2.04
N PHE A 112 -21.04 11.91 -1.22
CA PHE A 112 -20.28 11.62 -0.02
C PHE A 112 -19.77 10.18 -0.03
N ARG A 113 -18.56 9.95 0.48
CA ARG A 113 -17.97 8.61 0.62
C ARG A 113 -17.57 8.33 2.07
N LYS A 114 -17.66 7.08 2.49
CA LYS A 114 -17.08 6.59 3.74
C LYS A 114 -16.36 5.28 3.49
N ARG A 115 -15.16 5.13 4.05
CA ARG A 115 -14.45 3.84 4.05
C ARG A 115 -15.22 2.85 4.92
N LYS A 116 -15.39 1.62 4.44
CA LYS A 116 -16.00 0.53 5.22
C LYS A 116 -15.17 0.16 6.44
#